data_AF-A0A354QVD8-F1
#
_entry.id   AF-A0A354QVD8-F1
#
_cell.length_a   1.000
_cell.length_b   1.000
_cell.length_c   1.000
_cell.angle_alpha   90.00
_cell.angle_beta   90.00
_cell.angle_gamma   90.00
#
_symmetry.space_group_name_H-M   'P 1'
#
loop_
_entity.id
_entity.type
_entity.pdbx_description
1 polymer ?
#
loop_
_entity_poly.entity_id
_entity_poly.type
_entity_poly.pdbx_seq_one_letter_code
_entity_poly.pdbx_strand_id
1 'polypeptide(L)'
;MDLLLYIIIFLSVLIVSNATNKLFPSLPTPLIQILLGIGLGFFIPVGTFHLETELFLALIIGPLLFREAEESDITSILKHWKIVIYLIFPVIFLSTFSLGFLSHWLWVSLPLAACIAVGAALGPTDLVAFASLSERFTFPRRVENILKGEGLLNDASGLVAFQFALTAWTTGKFSAQEASTSLILSIIGGF
;
A
#
# COMPACT_ATOMS: atom_id res chain seq x y z
N MET A 1 24.69 0.55 -13.75
CA MET A 1 24.63 -0.92 -13.85
C MET A 1 23.86 -1.53 -12.68
N ASP A 2 23.64 -0.77 -11.62
CA ASP A 2 23.01 -1.23 -10.37
C ASP A 2 21.49 -1.44 -10.51
N LEU A 3 20.78 -0.58 -11.25
CA LEU A 3 19.33 -0.72 -11.46
C LEU A 3 18.95 -2.05 -12.14
N LEU A 4 19.65 -2.42 -13.21
CA LEU A 4 19.41 -3.68 -13.92
C LEU A 4 19.65 -4.88 -12.99
N LEU A 5 20.72 -4.83 -12.20
CA LEU A 5 21.01 -5.86 -11.21
C LEU A 5 19.92 -5.95 -10.13
N TYR A 6 19.41 -4.82 -9.64
CA TYR A 6 18.29 -4.78 -8.68
C TYR A 6 17.00 -5.34 -9.26
N ILE A 7 16.69 -5.02 -10.52
CA ILE A 7 15.52 -5.59 -11.21
C ILE A 7 15.70 -7.10 -11.38
N ILE A 8 16.89 -7.57 -11.75
CA ILE A 8 17.17 -9.01 -11.88
C ILE A 8 17.02 -9.71 -10.53
N ILE A 9 17.58 -9.15 -9.46
CA ILE A 9 17.44 -9.70 -8.11
C ILE A 9 15.97 -9.73 -7.71
N PHE A 10 15.24 -8.62 -7.89
CA PHE A 10 13.81 -8.52 -7.58
C PHE A 10 12.99 -9.58 -8.33
N LEU A 11 13.15 -9.67 -9.66
CA LEU A 11 12.46 -10.67 -10.48
C LEU A 11 12.85 -12.11 -10.08
N SER A 12 14.12 -12.36 -9.78
CA SER A 12 14.57 -13.68 -9.33
C SER A 12 13.93 -14.07 -8.00
N VAL A 13 13.78 -13.14 -7.06
CA VAL A 13 13.08 -13.36 -5.79
C VAL A 13 11.61 -13.64 -6.03
N LEU A 14 10.95 -12.94 -6.94
CA LEU A 14 9.55 -13.22 -7.31
C LEU A 14 9.38 -14.63 -7.89
N ILE A 15 10.29 -15.04 -8.78
CA ILE A 15 10.28 -16.38 -9.38
C ILE A 15 10.49 -17.45 -8.30
N VAL A 16 11.49 -17.29 -7.43
CA VAL A 16 11.79 -18.20 -6.32
C VAL A 16 10.63 -18.27 -5.33
N SER A 17 10.01 -17.13 -5.03
CA SER A 17 8.83 -17.06 -4.16
C SER A 17 7.66 -17.85 -4.73
N ASN A 18 7.36 -17.67 -6.03
CA ASN A 18 6.30 -18.43 -6.69
C ASN A 18 6.58 -19.93 -6.75
N ALA A 19 7.84 -20.31 -7.03
CA ALA A 19 8.26 -21.70 -6.97
C ALA A 19 8.12 -22.29 -5.56
N THR A 20 8.51 -21.53 -4.53
CA THR A 20 8.39 -21.92 -3.12
C THR A 20 6.93 -22.07 -2.70
N ASN A 21 6.05 -21.15 -3.12
CA ASN A 21 4.62 -21.24 -2.84
C ASN A 21 3.99 -22.51 -3.43
N LYS A 22 4.48 -22.94 -4.61
CA LYS A 22 4.04 -24.19 -5.23
C LYS A 22 4.47 -25.44 -4.44
N LEU A 23 5.61 -25.39 -3.76
CA LEU A 23 6.12 -26.47 -2.91
C LEU A 23 5.49 -26.47 -1.50
N PHE A 24 5.25 -25.28 -0.95
CA PHE A 24 4.66 -25.06 0.36
C PHE A 24 3.37 -24.24 0.23
N PRO A 25 2.29 -24.86 -0.29
CA PRO A 25 1.05 -24.14 -0.53
C PRO A 25 0.37 -23.70 0.76
N SER A 26 0.81 -24.10 1.95
CA SER A 26 0.21 -23.64 3.21
C SER A 26 0.52 -22.18 3.56
N LEU A 27 1.55 -21.57 2.96
CA LEU A 27 1.99 -20.21 3.29
C LEU A 27 1.52 -19.19 2.25
N PRO A 28 0.97 -18.02 2.63
CA PRO A 28 0.69 -16.92 1.71
C PRO A 28 1.95 -16.41 1.01
N THR A 29 1.83 -16.03 -0.27
CA THR A 29 2.95 -15.50 -1.05
C THR A 29 3.61 -14.27 -0.42
N PRO A 30 2.90 -13.27 0.15
CA PRO A 30 3.57 -12.11 0.75
C PRO A 30 4.46 -12.49 1.93
N LEU A 31 4.06 -13.50 2.71
CA LEU A 31 4.85 -13.98 3.84
C LEU A 31 6.15 -14.64 3.38
N ILE A 32 6.10 -15.43 2.30
CA ILE A 32 7.30 -16.01 1.69
C ILE A 32 8.24 -14.91 1.19
N GLN A 33 7.69 -13.88 0.52
CA GLN A 33 8.48 -12.76 0.00
C GLN A 33 9.16 -11.96 1.12
N ILE A 34 8.46 -11.69 2.23
CA ILE A 34 9.04 -11.03 3.41
C ILE A 34 10.21 -11.86 3.97
N LEU A 35 10.03 -13.17 4.13
CA LEU A 35 11.09 -14.04 4.65
C LEU A 35 12.30 -14.11 3.72
N LEU A 36 12.09 -14.21 2.41
CA LEU A 36 13.17 -14.19 1.41
C LEU A 36 13.89 -12.83 1.40
N GLY A 37 13.14 -11.72 1.50
CA GLY A 37 13.70 -10.38 1.56
C GLY A 37 14.54 -10.15 2.81
N ILE A 38 14.06 -10.58 3.97
CA ILE A 38 14.82 -10.56 5.24
C ILE A 38 16.09 -11.42 5.09
N GLY A 39 15.97 -12.62 4.54
CA GLY A 39 17.09 -13.52 4.29
C GLY A 39 18.17 -12.88 3.42
N LEU A 40 17.79 -12.26 2.29
CA LEU A 40 18.71 -11.51 1.42
C LEU A 40 19.29 -10.28 2.10
N GLY A 41 18.50 -9.58 2.89
CA GLY A 41 18.92 -8.38 3.63
C GLY A 41 20.10 -8.64 4.57
N PHE A 42 20.22 -9.85 5.13
CA PHE A 42 21.39 -10.22 5.95
C PHE A 42 22.70 -10.34 5.15
N PHE A 43 22.64 -10.58 3.85
CA PHE A 43 23.81 -10.71 2.98
C PHE A 43 24.19 -9.41 2.27
N ILE A 44 23.29 -8.42 2.25
CA ILE A 44 23.52 -7.13 1.59
C ILE A 44 24.06 -6.14 2.63
N PRO A 45 25.27 -5.56 2.44
CA PRO A 45 25.80 -4.56 3.35
C PRO A 45 24.89 -3.34 3.47
N VAL A 46 24.78 -2.79 4.68
CA VAL A 46 23.98 -1.59 4.94
C VAL A 46 24.50 -0.43 4.10
N GLY A 47 23.61 0.25 3.38
CA GLY A 47 23.93 1.43 2.57
C GLY A 47 24.33 1.16 1.12
N THR A 48 24.53 -0.10 0.70
CA THR A 48 24.85 -0.40 -0.71
C THR A 48 23.61 -0.44 -1.59
N PHE A 49 22.46 -0.79 -1.04
CA PHE A 49 21.19 -0.81 -1.75
C PHE A 49 20.47 0.53 -1.62
N HIS A 50 20.34 1.24 -2.74
CA HIS A 50 19.49 2.43 -2.86
C HIS A 50 18.38 2.13 -3.86
N LEU A 51 17.14 2.10 -3.36
CA LEU A 51 15.96 1.97 -4.17
C LEU A 51 15.45 3.37 -4.51
N GLU A 52 15.38 3.66 -5.81
CA GLU A 52 14.82 4.92 -6.30
C GLU A 52 13.30 4.85 -6.21
N THR A 53 12.75 5.42 -5.13
CA THR A 53 11.33 5.32 -4.78
C THR A 53 10.41 5.79 -5.92
N GLU A 54 10.80 6.85 -6.63
CA GLU A 54 10.04 7.37 -7.78
C GLU A 54 9.95 6.34 -8.91
N LEU A 55 11.07 5.69 -9.25
CA LEU A 55 11.07 4.62 -10.25
C LEU A 55 10.28 3.40 -9.79
N PHE A 56 10.36 3.04 -8.50
CA PHE A 56 9.60 1.92 -7.96
C PHE A 56 8.09 2.19 -8.00
N LEU A 57 7.66 3.38 -7.59
CA LEU A 57 6.27 3.80 -7.67
C LEU A 57 5.78 3.80 -9.14
N ALA A 58 6.58 4.32 -10.06
CA ALA A 58 6.20 4.43 -11.47
C ALA A 58 6.21 3.09 -12.23
N LEU A 59 7.21 2.23 -12.01
CA LEU A 59 7.40 0.99 -12.78
C LEU A 59 6.75 -0.25 -12.15
N ILE A 60 6.55 -0.25 -10.83
CA ILE A 60 5.98 -1.40 -10.11
C ILE A 60 4.56 -1.07 -9.67
N ILE A 61 4.39 -0.04 -8.82
CA ILE A 61 3.09 0.24 -8.19
C ILE A 61 2.07 0.73 -9.22
N GLY A 62 2.44 1.67 -10.11
CA GLY A 62 1.54 2.19 -11.14
C GLY A 62 0.92 1.09 -12.02
N PRO A 63 1.73 0.23 -12.68
CA PRO A 63 1.20 -0.88 -13.47
C PRO A 63 0.41 -1.91 -12.65
N LEU A 64 0.78 -2.15 -11.40
CA LEU A 64 0.07 -3.07 -10.51
C LEU A 64 -1.34 -2.55 -10.19
N LEU A 65 -1.45 -1.29 -9.76
CA LEU A 65 -2.73 -0.63 -9.49
C LEU A 65 -3.59 -0.52 -10.76
N PHE A 66 -2.98 -0.28 -11.92
CA PHE A 66 -3.71 -0.26 -13.19
C PHE A 66 -4.32 -1.64 -13.50
N ARG A 67 -3.55 -2.71 -13.33
CA ARG A 67 -4.05 -4.08 -13.55
C ARG A 67 -5.16 -4.44 -12.56
N GLU A 68 -5.01 -4.07 -11.29
CA GLU A 68 -6.05 -4.29 -10.28
C GLU A 68 -7.34 -3.56 -10.60
N ALA A 69 -7.25 -2.32 -11.09
CA ALA A 69 -8.41 -1.57 -11.56
C ALA A 69 -9.07 -2.22 -12.79
N GLU A 70 -8.27 -2.75 -13.72
CA GLU A 70 -8.76 -3.47 -14.91
C GLU A 70 -9.48 -4.79 -14.56
N GLU A 71 -8.93 -5.57 -13.63
CA GLU A 71 -9.51 -6.85 -13.18
C GLU A 71 -10.76 -6.67 -12.30
N SER A 72 -11.02 -5.44 -11.84
CA SER A 72 -12.09 -5.15 -10.89
C SER A 72 -13.45 -4.96 -11.54
N ASP A 73 -14.46 -5.62 -10.99
CA ASP A 73 -15.86 -5.43 -11.41
C ASP A 73 -16.43 -4.13 -10.83
N ILE A 74 -16.22 -3.04 -11.57
CA ILE A 74 -16.71 -1.70 -11.24
C ILE A 74 -18.22 -1.70 -10.94
N THR A 75 -19.02 -2.50 -11.64
CA THR A 75 -20.47 -2.51 -11.43
C THR A 75 -20.85 -3.08 -10.07
N SER A 76 -20.10 -4.08 -9.59
CA SER A 76 -20.29 -4.66 -8.27
C SER A 76 -19.81 -3.76 -7.13
N ILE A 77 -18.72 -3.03 -7.37
CA ILE A 77 -18.20 -2.02 -6.44
C ILE A 77 -19.20 -0.87 -6.32
N LEU A 78 -19.69 -0.34 -7.45
CA LEU A 78 -20.70 0.72 -7.49
C LEU A 78 -22.01 0.30 -6.81
N LYS A 79 -22.36 -0.99 -6.79
CA LYS A 79 -23.53 -1.47 -6.03
C LYS A 79 -23.38 -1.27 -4.52
N HIS A 80 -22.15 -1.25 -4.00
CA HIS A 80 -21.83 -1.12 -2.57
C HIS A 80 -21.09 0.17 -2.23
N TRP A 81 -21.08 1.16 -3.13
CA TRP A 81 -20.31 2.40 -3.04
C TRP A 81 -20.41 3.14 -1.71
N LYS A 82 -21.59 3.13 -1.07
CA LYS A 82 -21.81 3.77 0.25
C LYS A 82 -20.95 3.16 1.35
N ILE A 83 -20.85 1.83 1.36
CA ILE A 83 -20.04 1.09 2.35
C ILE A 83 -18.57 1.34 2.06
N VAL A 84 -18.18 1.29 0.79
CA VAL A 84 -16.81 1.55 0.33
C VAL A 84 -16.36 2.95 0.76
N ILE A 85 -17.14 4.01 0.50
CA ILE A 85 -16.83 5.38 0.96
C ILE A 85 -16.70 5.47 2.48
N TYR A 86 -17.55 4.76 3.23
CA TYR A 86 -17.48 4.74 4.70
C TYR A 86 -16.23 4.02 5.23
N LEU A 87 -15.75 3.00 4.53
CA LEU A 87 -14.46 2.38 4.84
C LEU A 87 -13.29 3.30 4.49
N ILE A 88 -13.34 4.00 3.37
CA ILE A 88 -12.21 4.82 2.92
C ILE A 88 -12.08 6.09 3.77
N PHE A 89 -13.12 6.91 3.91
CA PHE A 89 -12.96 8.20 4.58
C PHE A 89 -12.80 8.02 6.10
N PRO A 90 -13.84 7.60 6.85
CA PRO A 90 -13.75 7.45 8.30
C PRO A 90 -12.59 6.56 8.78
N VAL A 91 -12.42 5.37 8.18
CA VAL A 91 -11.48 4.39 8.74
C VAL A 91 -10.04 4.76 8.44
N ILE A 92 -9.72 5.27 7.25
CA ILE A 92 -8.34 5.70 6.92
C ILE A 92 -7.93 6.90 7.76
N PHE A 93 -8.79 7.90 7.91
CA PHE A 93 -8.48 9.03 8.78
C PHE A 93 -8.30 8.57 10.22
N LEU A 94 -9.20 7.73 10.72
CA LEU A 94 -9.10 7.21 12.08
C LEU A 94 -7.84 6.37 12.28
N SER A 95 -7.50 5.46 11.36
CA SER A 95 -6.29 4.63 11.44
C SER A 95 -5.03 5.48 11.34
N THR A 96 -4.97 6.40 10.38
CA THR A 96 -3.85 7.32 10.17
C THR A 96 -3.59 8.17 11.41
N PHE A 97 -4.61 8.83 11.95
CA PHE A 97 -4.45 9.65 13.15
C PHE A 97 -4.14 8.78 14.37
N SER A 98 -4.82 7.65 14.56
CA SER A 98 -4.58 6.79 15.72
C SER A 98 -3.15 6.25 15.72
N LEU A 99 -2.68 5.71 14.60
CA LEU A 99 -1.31 5.20 14.45
C LEU A 99 -0.28 6.33 14.49
N GLY A 100 -0.60 7.49 13.94
CA GLY A 100 0.28 8.67 13.99
C GLY A 100 0.45 9.21 15.40
N PHE A 101 -0.64 9.39 16.15
CA PHE A 101 -0.56 9.80 17.56
C PHE A 101 0.10 8.74 18.43
N LEU A 102 -0.17 7.45 18.19
CA LEU A 102 0.52 6.36 18.87
C LEU A 102 2.03 6.40 18.60
N SER A 103 2.43 6.62 17.35
CA SER A 103 3.85 6.74 16.96
C SER A 103 4.51 7.97 17.61
N HIS A 104 3.80 9.11 17.67
CA HIS A 104 4.30 10.29 18.36
C HIS A 104 4.41 10.07 19.87
N TRP A 105 3.50 9.29 20.46
CA TRP A 105 3.60 8.94 21.88
C TRP A 105 4.79 8.03 22.18
N LEU A 106 5.11 7.08 21.30
CA LEU A 106 6.29 6.22 21.42
C LEU A 106 7.61 6.99 21.16
N TRP A 107 7.60 7.93 20.22
CA TRP A 107 8.76 8.72 19.83
C TRP A 107 8.46 10.22 19.83
N VAL A 108 8.32 10.79 21.03
CA VAL A 108 7.95 12.20 21.24
C VAL A 108 8.92 13.19 20.59
N SER A 109 10.16 12.78 20.34
CA SER A 109 11.17 13.58 19.63
C SER A 109 10.88 13.77 18.14
N LEU A 110 10.00 12.97 17.54
CA LEU A 110 9.64 13.09 16.12
C LEU A 110 8.50 14.10 15.92
N PRO A 111 8.58 14.95 14.88
CA PRO A 111 7.47 15.86 14.54
C PRO A 111 6.17 15.09 14.29
N LEU A 112 5.05 15.62 14.78
CA LEU A 112 3.74 14.99 14.61
C LEU A 112 3.42 14.70 13.13
N ALA A 113 3.81 15.58 12.21
CA ALA A 113 3.61 15.37 10.78
C ALA A 113 4.35 14.12 10.25
N ALA A 114 5.57 13.85 10.73
CA ALA A 114 6.31 12.64 10.38
C ALA A 114 5.63 11.40 10.97
N CYS A 115 5.11 11.49 12.20
CA CYS A 115 4.36 10.40 12.82
C CYS A 115 3.03 10.12 12.09
N ILE A 116 2.32 11.18 11.66
CA ILE A 116 1.11 11.04 10.82
C ILE A 116 1.47 10.40 9.47
N ALA A 117 2.63 10.69 8.89
CA ALA A 117 3.09 10.01 7.67
C ALA A 117 3.28 8.50 7.91
N VAL A 118 3.84 8.09 9.07
CA VAL A 118 3.90 6.68 9.46
C VAL A 118 2.49 6.09 9.59
N GLY A 119 1.56 6.81 10.21
CA GLY A 119 0.16 6.40 10.30
C GLY A 119 -0.50 6.23 8.94
N ALA A 120 -0.23 7.13 7.99
CA ALA A 120 -0.76 7.08 6.63
C ALA A 120 -0.15 5.94 5.80
N ALA A 121 1.10 5.57 6.07
CA ALA A 121 1.74 4.42 5.43
C ALA A 121 1.24 3.07 5.97
N LEU A 122 0.83 3.01 7.24
CA LEU A 122 0.35 1.79 7.91
C LEU A 122 -1.18 1.66 7.92
N GLY A 123 -1.89 2.74 7.69
CA GLY A 123 -3.36 2.81 7.75
C GLY A 123 -4.07 2.01 6.65
N PRO A 124 -3.58 2.01 5.40
CA PRO A 124 -4.18 1.23 4.33
C PRO A 124 -4.09 -0.28 4.52
N THR A 125 -5.12 -0.98 4.08
CA THR A 125 -5.28 -2.44 4.10
C THR A 125 -4.99 -2.99 2.71
N ASP A 126 -4.10 -3.98 2.63
CA ASP A 126 -3.60 -4.51 1.36
C ASP A 126 -4.57 -5.53 0.74
N LEU A 127 -5.06 -5.22 -0.47
CA LEU A 127 -5.92 -6.11 -1.25
C LEU A 127 -5.19 -7.39 -1.67
N VAL A 128 -3.88 -7.32 -1.94
CA VAL A 128 -3.05 -8.46 -2.36
C VAL A 128 -2.99 -9.52 -1.26
N ALA A 129 -2.84 -9.08 -0.01
CA ALA A 129 -2.90 -9.97 1.14
C ALA A 129 -4.25 -10.69 1.22
N PHE A 130 -5.37 -9.98 1.05
CA PHE A 130 -6.71 -10.58 0.99
C PHE A 130 -6.87 -11.54 -0.20
N ALA A 131 -6.45 -11.13 -1.40
CA ALA A 131 -6.55 -11.93 -2.62
C ALA A 131 -5.85 -13.29 -2.44
N SER A 132 -4.63 -13.29 -1.88
CA SER A 132 -3.86 -14.51 -1.60
C SER A 132 -4.54 -15.47 -0.60
N LEU A 133 -5.38 -14.93 0.31
CA LEU A 133 -6.19 -15.70 1.24
C LEU A 133 -7.49 -16.19 0.58
N SER A 134 -8.08 -15.39 -0.31
CA SER A 134 -9.31 -15.74 -1.03
C SER A 134 -9.14 -16.92 -1.99
N GLU A 135 -7.93 -17.16 -2.49
CA GLU A 135 -7.60 -18.38 -3.25
C GLU A 135 -7.71 -19.66 -2.40
N ARG A 136 -7.69 -19.52 -1.07
CA ARG A 136 -7.59 -20.63 -0.11
C ARG A 136 -8.85 -20.80 0.73
N PHE A 137 -9.54 -19.69 1.00
CA PHE A 137 -10.74 -19.64 1.80
C PHE A 137 -11.91 -19.10 0.98
N THR A 138 -13.07 -19.74 1.09
CA THR A 138 -14.28 -19.27 0.42
C THR A 138 -14.91 -18.14 1.22
N PHE A 139 -15.01 -16.95 0.60
CA PHE A 139 -15.73 -15.82 1.17
C PHE A 139 -17.08 -15.62 0.46
N PRO A 140 -18.11 -15.08 1.13
CA PRO A 140 -19.32 -14.66 0.46
C PRO A 140 -18.99 -13.59 -0.59
N ARG A 141 -19.55 -13.70 -1.81
CA ARG A 141 -19.32 -12.74 -2.92
C ARG A 141 -19.49 -11.28 -2.51
N ARG A 142 -20.43 -10.99 -1.60
CA ARG A 142 -20.64 -9.64 -1.06
C ARG A 142 -19.41 -9.11 -0.32
N VAL A 143 -18.78 -9.95 0.51
CA VAL A 143 -17.59 -9.56 1.28
C VAL A 143 -16.40 -9.36 0.35
N GLU A 144 -16.21 -10.27 -0.60
CA GLU A 144 -15.15 -10.16 -1.60
C GLU A 144 -15.24 -8.86 -2.42
N ASN A 145 -16.45 -8.50 -2.88
CA ASN A 145 -16.65 -7.28 -3.67
C ASN A 145 -16.49 -6.00 -2.83
N ILE A 146 -16.84 -6.04 -1.54
CA ILE A 146 -16.63 -4.91 -0.63
C ILE A 146 -15.13 -4.73 -0.37
N LEU A 147 -14.39 -5.80 -0.07
CA LEU A 147 -12.96 -5.74 0.21
C LEU A 147 -12.14 -5.35 -1.04
N LYS A 148 -12.51 -5.84 -2.23
CA LYS A 148 -11.93 -5.39 -3.50
C LYS A 148 -12.16 -3.89 -3.72
N GLY A 149 -13.37 -3.40 -3.47
CA GLY A 149 -13.69 -1.98 -3.59
C GLY A 149 -12.99 -1.10 -2.54
N GLU A 150 -12.82 -1.59 -1.32
CA GLU A 150 -12.04 -0.93 -0.27
C GLU A 150 -10.57 -0.79 -0.68
N GLY A 151 -9.90 -1.90 -1.00
CA GLY A 151 -8.47 -1.93 -1.27
C GLY A 151 -8.04 -0.95 -2.37
N LEU A 152 -8.75 -0.96 -3.51
CA LEU A 152 -8.48 -0.06 -4.64
C LEU A 152 -8.43 1.42 -4.24
N LEU A 153 -9.37 1.85 -3.39
CA LEU A 153 -9.49 3.25 -3.00
C LEU A 153 -8.67 3.57 -1.75
N ASN A 154 -8.37 2.56 -0.93
CA ASN A 154 -7.55 2.69 0.26
C ASN A 154 -6.10 2.98 -0.09
N ASP A 155 -5.52 2.30 -1.09
CA ASP A 155 -4.15 2.54 -1.54
C ASP A 155 -3.95 3.97 -2.05
N ALA A 156 -4.87 4.46 -2.88
CA ALA A 156 -4.85 5.83 -3.37
C ALA A 156 -4.99 6.84 -2.22
N SER A 157 -5.94 6.60 -1.31
CA SER A 157 -6.20 7.50 -0.18
C SER A 157 -5.03 7.54 0.81
N GLY A 158 -4.39 6.40 1.06
CA GLY A 158 -3.19 6.26 1.87
C GLY A 158 -2.00 7.00 1.28
N LEU A 159 -1.75 6.83 -0.02
CA LEU A 159 -0.68 7.53 -0.73
C LEU A 159 -0.88 9.06 -0.67
N VAL A 160 -2.11 9.53 -0.90
CA VAL A 160 -2.45 10.95 -0.78
C VAL A 160 -2.22 11.44 0.65
N ALA A 161 -2.74 10.75 1.66
CA ALA A 161 -2.54 11.11 3.06
C ALA A 161 -1.05 11.15 3.45
N PHE A 162 -0.26 10.20 2.94
CA PHE A 162 1.19 10.15 3.15
C PHE A 162 1.90 11.35 2.53
N GLN A 163 1.59 11.70 1.28
CA GLN A 163 2.19 12.87 0.61
C GLN A 163 1.85 14.17 1.33
N PHE A 164 0.63 14.33 1.85
CA PHE A 164 0.25 15.50 2.63
C PHE A 164 0.98 15.57 3.97
N ALA A 165 1.10 14.46 4.68
CA ALA A 165 1.85 14.39 5.92
C ALA A 165 3.34 14.72 5.70
N LEU A 166 3.92 14.20 4.61
CA LEU A 166 5.29 14.49 4.20
C LEU A 166 5.48 15.97 3.81
N THR A 167 4.55 16.54 3.04
CA THR A 167 4.58 17.95 2.66
C THR A 167 4.44 18.86 3.89
N ALA A 168 3.54 18.53 4.82
CA ALA A 168 3.39 19.26 6.08
C ALA A 168 4.66 19.17 6.93
N TRP A 169 5.35 18.02 6.93
CA TRP A 169 6.61 17.87 7.64
C TRP A 169 7.75 18.68 7.01
N THR A 170 7.91 18.66 5.69
CA THR A 170 9.02 19.33 5.00
C THR A 170 8.83 20.84 4.86
N THR A 171 7.59 21.30 4.70
CA THR A 171 7.27 22.72 4.47
C THR A 171 6.74 23.44 5.72
N GLY A 172 6.30 22.70 6.74
CA GLY A 172 5.61 23.25 7.91
C GLY A 172 4.21 23.79 7.61
N LYS A 173 3.70 23.62 6.38
CA LYS A 173 2.39 24.11 5.95
C LYS A 173 1.44 22.94 5.67
N PHE A 174 0.24 22.99 6.23
CA PHE A 174 -0.83 22.06 5.93
C PHE A 174 -2.01 22.82 5.30
N SER A 175 -2.36 22.45 4.06
CA SER A 175 -3.54 22.97 3.38
C SER A 175 -4.57 21.86 3.24
N ALA A 176 -5.60 21.88 4.10
CA ALA A 176 -6.71 20.92 4.03
C ALA A 176 -7.47 21.01 2.70
N GLN A 177 -7.48 22.18 2.06
CA GLN A 177 -8.12 22.40 0.78
C GLN A 177 -7.34 21.73 -0.37
N GLU A 178 -6.02 21.86 -0.39
CA GLU A 178 -5.17 21.14 -1.36
C GLU A 178 -5.27 19.62 -1.14
N ALA A 179 -5.33 19.17 0.12
CA ALA A 179 -5.55 17.77 0.47
C ALA A 179 -6.85 17.22 -0.10
N SER A 180 -7.94 17.96 0.10
CA SER A 180 -9.26 17.54 -0.36
C SER A 180 -9.36 17.55 -1.88
N THR A 181 -8.79 18.55 -2.55
CA THR A 181 -8.80 18.66 -4.02
C THR A 181 -7.93 17.59 -4.67
N SER A 182 -6.73 17.34 -4.15
CA SER A 182 -5.84 16.28 -4.64
C SER A 182 -6.45 14.89 -4.46
N LEU A 183 -7.13 14.63 -3.34
CA LEU A 183 -7.83 13.37 -3.12
C LEU A 183 -8.96 13.17 -4.14
N ILE A 184 -9.77 14.21 -4.37
CA ILE A 184 -10.85 14.16 -5.36
C ILE A 184 -10.29 13.95 -6.78
N LEU A 185 -9.21 14.64 -7.13
CA LEU A 185 -8.55 14.47 -8.43
C LEU A 185 -7.99 13.06 -8.59
N SER A 186 -7.34 12.50 -7.56
CA SER A 186 -6.83 11.14 -7.56
C SER A 186 -7.95 10.11 -7.75
N ILE A 187 -9.09 10.27 -7.06
CA ILE A 187 -10.27 9.40 -7.21
C ILE A 187 -10.83 9.42 -8.65
N ILE A 188 -10.77 10.55 -9.35
CA ILE A 188 -11.27 10.71 -10.73
C ILE A 188 -10.26 10.21 -11.77
N GLY A 189 -9.08 9.71 -11.35
CA GLY A 189 -8.03 9.20 -12.24
C GLY A 189 -6.86 10.16 -12.42
N GLY A 190 -6.52 10.93 -11.38
CA GLY A 190 -5.46 11.94 -11.40
C GLY A 190 -4.12 11.42 -11.96
N PHE A 191 -3.41 12.33 -12.64
CA PHE A 191 -2.10 12.12 -13.28
C PHE A 191 -0.99 11.74 -12.30
#